data_AF-A0A9W8EPM8-F1
#
_entry.id   AF-A0A9W8EPM8-F1
#
_cell.length_a   1.000
_cell.length_b   1.000
_cell.length_c   1.000
_cell.angle_alpha   90.00
_cell.angle_beta   90.00
_cell.angle_gamma   90.00
#
_symmetry.space_group_name_H-M   'P 1'
#
loop_
_entity.id
_entity.type
_entity.pdbx_description
1 polymer ?
#
loop_
_entity_poly.entity_id
_entity_poly.type
_entity_poly.pdbx_seq_one_letter_code
_entity_poly.pdbx_strand_id
1 'polypeptide(L)'
;MNFVLRRFVQWVKSLPGTRGHRMLWLPRSASDYMLRMRGAQHYKHDIPSPPPVLIWSIFSAVTSFISIMTLGLIHKYGSAIHNHNLPFAIAPAGASAVLIFAVPASPLAQPRNVIVGHIIAALVGTFAHALFLHVEDSLRWLSGALAVSVAIGLMGLTNCYHPPAGATAFIGGYFGPDIERVGWWYPLFPVLPVALIMVGIGLILNNMCRVYPVYWFTPVHVRRPHDSIEAGAKTEDVETGPESNASNAENAVNDETGNEMEAEMAWLRARVRELERETHVLRHDHRISQIRTAIPDIA
;
A
#
# COMPACT_ATOMS: atom_id res chain seq x y z
N MET A 1 -5.39 22.32 -25.65
CA MET A 1 -4.62 21.36 -24.83
C MET A 1 -3.23 21.87 -24.41
N ASN A 2 -2.54 22.71 -25.19
CA ASN A 2 -1.13 23.07 -24.95
C ASN A 2 -0.83 24.15 -23.88
N PHE A 3 -1.77 25.03 -23.52
CA PHE A 3 -1.48 26.15 -22.60
C PHE A 3 -1.50 25.75 -21.11
N VAL A 4 -2.57 25.06 -20.69
CA VAL A 4 -2.75 24.61 -19.29
C VAL A 4 -1.65 23.62 -18.90
N LEU A 5 -1.33 22.68 -19.80
CA LEU A 5 -0.26 21.70 -19.58
C LEU A 5 1.12 22.39 -19.43
N ARG A 6 1.39 23.43 -20.23
CA ARG A 6 2.64 24.20 -20.14
C ARG A 6 2.74 25.00 -18.84
N ARG A 7 1.67 25.67 -18.41
CA ARG A 7 1.64 26.38 -17.13
C ARG A 7 1.75 25.44 -15.94
N PHE A 8 1.10 24.28 -16.00
CA PHE A 8 1.23 23.24 -14.98
C PHE A 8 2.68 22.74 -14.88
N VAL A 9 3.31 22.41 -16.02
CA VAL A 9 4.71 21.99 -16.05
C VAL A 9 5.64 23.10 -15.53
N GLN A 10 5.43 24.36 -15.91
CA GLN A 10 6.24 25.48 -15.41
C GLN A 10 6.07 25.70 -13.91
N TRP A 11 4.84 25.62 -13.39
CA TRP A 11 4.56 25.69 -11.97
C TRP A 11 5.22 24.53 -11.21
N VAL A 12 5.13 23.30 -11.71
CA VAL A 12 5.81 22.14 -11.12
C VAL A 12 7.33 22.32 -11.08
N LYS A 13 7.95 22.89 -12.12
CA LYS A 13 9.39 23.23 -12.13
C LYS A 13 9.77 24.35 -11.14
N SER A 14 8.82 25.16 -10.72
CA SER A 14 9.05 26.26 -9.77
C SER A 14 9.09 25.78 -8.32
N LEU A 15 8.59 24.57 -8.03
CA LEU A 15 8.55 24.00 -6.68
C LEU A 15 9.94 23.59 -6.16
N PRO A 16 10.21 23.73 -4.84
CA PRO A 16 11.46 23.26 -4.24
C PRO A 16 11.62 21.74 -4.42
N GLY A 17 12.82 21.28 -4.80
CA GLY A 17 13.11 19.84 -5.00
C GLY A 17 12.80 19.28 -6.39
N THR A 18 12.24 20.07 -7.32
CA THR A 18 12.02 19.66 -8.72
C THR A 18 13.04 20.24 -9.71
N ARG A 19 13.97 21.09 -9.24
CA ARG A 19 15.07 21.64 -10.05
C ARG A 19 16.16 20.57 -10.24
N GLY A 20 16.44 20.22 -11.49
CA GLY A 20 17.50 19.25 -11.84
C GLY A 20 17.02 17.81 -12.04
N HIS A 21 15.92 17.40 -11.41
CA HIS A 21 15.30 16.11 -11.69
C HIS A 21 14.39 16.21 -12.92
N ARG A 22 14.65 15.40 -13.97
CA ARG A 22 13.66 15.17 -15.03
C ARG A 22 12.35 14.74 -14.35
N MET A 23 11.20 15.29 -14.78
CA MET A 23 9.87 14.87 -14.29
C MET A 23 9.55 13.46 -14.78
N LEU A 24 10.31 12.49 -14.30
CA LEU A 24 10.27 11.10 -14.74
C LEU A 24 8.96 10.43 -14.30
N TRP A 25 8.27 11.00 -13.30
CA TRP A 25 7.02 10.47 -12.73
C TRP A 25 5.80 10.61 -13.64
N LEU A 26 5.76 11.54 -14.61
CA LEU A 26 4.67 11.63 -15.57
C LEU A 26 4.85 10.62 -16.73
N PRO A 27 3.77 10.05 -17.28
CA PRO A 27 3.87 9.18 -18.45
C PRO A 27 4.38 9.97 -19.66
N ARG A 28 5.33 9.40 -20.39
CA ARG A 28 5.94 10.06 -21.57
C ARG A 28 5.10 9.89 -22.85
N SER A 29 4.31 8.81 -22.90
CA SER A 29 3.49 8.43 -24.05
C SER A 29 2.31 7.56 -23.60
N ALA A 30 1.34 7.33 -24.49
CA ALA A 30 0.26 6.39 -24.25
C ALA A 30 0.77 4.95 -24.02
N SER A 31 1.82 4.53 -24.73
CA SER A 31 2.44 3.22 -24.53
C SER A 31 3.11 3.10 -23.16
N ASP A 32 3.79 4.15 -22.69
CA ASP A 32 4.37 4.21 -21.34
C ASP A 32 3.28 4.10 -20.28
N TYR A 33 2.16 4.82 -20.45
CA TYR A 33 1.02 4.71 -19.55
C TYR A 33 0.40 3.30 -19.54
N MET A 34 0.22 2.67 -20.71
CA MET A 34 -0.29 1.29 -20.79
C MET A 34 0.65 0.28 -20.13
N LEU A 35 1.97 0.49 -20.20
CA LEU A 35 2.95 -0.34 -19.50
C LEU A 35 2.79 -0.22 -17.97
N ARG A 36 2.50 0.98 -17.45
CA ARG A 36 2.22 1.18 -16.01
C ARG A 36 1.01 0.38 -15.53
N MET A 37 -0.07 0.34 -16.32
CA MET A 37 -1.26 -0.46 -16.00
C MET A 37 -1.01 -1.97 -15.97
N ARG A 38 -0.02 -2.47 -16.72
CA ARG A 38 0.39 -3.89 -16.70
C ARG A 38 1.20 -4.26 -15.45
N GLY A 39 1.67 -3.26 -14.72
CA GLY A 39 2.38 -3.42 -13.47
C GLY A 39 3.86 -3.07 -13.56
N ALA A 40 4.42 -2.58 -12.45
CA ALA A 40 5.83 -2.21 -12.34
C ALA A 40 6.81 -3.35 -12.68
N GLN A 41 6.41 -4.62 -12.50
CA GLN A 41 7.20 -5.79 -12.91
C GLN A 41 7.54 -5.82 -14.42
N HIS A 42 6.78 -5.11 -15.26
CA HIS A 42 7.03 -5.04 -16.70
C HIS A 42 7.93 -3.86 -17.11
N TYR A 43 8.39 -3.04 -16.16
CA TYR A 43 9.37 -2.00 -16.43
C TYR A 43 10.77 -2.62 -16.54
N LYS A 44 11.33 -2.63 -17.76
CA LYS A 44 12.73 -2.99 -18.02
C LYS A 44 13.74 -1.91 -17.58
N HIS A 45 13.24 -0.72 -17.24
CA HIS A 45 14.03 0.45 -16.83
C HIS A 45 13.61 0.89 -15.42
N ASP A 46 14.45 1.66 -14.75
CA ASP A 46 14.21 2.17 -13.39
C ASP A 46 12.79 2.73 -13.23
N ILE A 47 12.11 2.29 -12.17
CA ILE A 47 10.78 2.79 -11.81
C ILE A 47 10.87 4.32 -11.67
N PRO A 48 9.91 5.08 -12.24
CA PRO A 48 9.88 6.52 -12.08
C PRO A 48 10.04 6.96 -10.62
N SER A 49 10.96 7.90 -10.38
CA SER A 49 11.17 8.47 -9.06
C SER A 49 9.87 9.07 -8.50
N PRO A 50 9.60 8.91 -7.19
CA PRO A 50 8.43 9.52 -6.55
C PRO A 50 8.32 11.04 -6.83
N PRO A 51 7.12 11.60 -7.08
CA PRO A 51 6.94 13.04 -7.04
C PRO A 51 7.15 13.58 -5.60
N PRO A 52 7.42 14.88 -5.44
CA PRO A 52 7.50 15.53 -4.14
C PRO A 52 6.27 15.25 -3.26
N VAL A 53 6.49 15.10 -1.95
CA VAL A 53 5.46 14.70 -0.97
C VAL A 53 4.22 15.59 -1.04
N LEU A 54 4.39 16.91 -1.12
CA LEU A 54 3.25 17.85 -1.20
C LEU A 54 2.38 17.61 -2.44
N ILE A 55 3.01 17.46 -3.61
CA ILE A 55 2.31 17.21 -4.88
C ILE A 55 1.57 15.88 -4.79
N TRP A 56 2.23 14.86 -4.25
CA TRP A 56 1.64 13.54 -4.08
C TRP A 56 0.44 13.57 -3.14
N SER A 57 0.57 14.18 -1.96
CA SER A 57 -0.53 14.26 -0.99
C SER A 57 -1.76 14.97 -1.55
N ILE A 58 -1.57 16.08 -2.29
CA ILE A 58 -2.68 16.77 -2.97
C ILE A 58 -3.31 15.87 -4.03
N PHE A 59 -2.48 15.20 -4.84
CA PHE A 59 -2.95 14.30 -5.88
C PHE A 59 -3.74 13.10 -5.30
N SER A 60 -3.24 12.48 -4.24
CA SER A 60 -3.90 11.40 -3.51
C SER A 60 -5.23 11.86 -2.90
N ALA A 61 -5.29 13.07 -2.35
CA ALA A 61 -6.52 13.65 -1.81
C ALA A 61 -7.58 13.86 -2.90
N VAL A 62 -7.19 14.44 -4.04
CA VAL A 62 -8.10 14.62 -5.20
C VAL A 62 -8.57 13.27 -5.75
N THR A 63 -7.66 12.31 -5.89
CA THR A 63 -7.98 10.97 -6.39
C THR A 63 -8.95 10.24 -5.46
N SER A 64 -8.71 10.30 -4.15
CA SER A 64 -9.62 9.76 -3.13
C SER A 64 -10.99 10.43 -3.18
N PHE A 65 -11.03 11.76 -3.26
CA PHE A 65 -12.28 12.49 -3.38
C PHE A 65 -13.09 12.06 -4.62
N ILE A 66 -12.44 11.99 -5.79
CA ILE A 66 -13.08 11.51 -7.02
C ILE A 66 -13.64 10.10 -6.81
N SER A 67 -12.86 9.21 -6.20
CA SER A 67 -13.27 7.82 -5.98
C SER A 67 -14.48 7.70 -5.06
N ILE A 68 -14.44 8.34 -3.89
CA ILE A 68 -15.55 8.32 -2.92
C ILE A 68 -16.77 9.06 -3.49
N MET A 69 -16.57 10.14 -4.25
CA MET A 69 -17.66 10.84 -4.95
C MET A 69 -18.30 9.96 -6.02
N THR A 70 -17.53 9.25 -6.84
CA THR A 70 -18.06 8.31 -7.84
C THR A 70 -18.89 7.23 -7.17
N LEU A 71 -18.38 6.64 -6.09
CA LEU A 71 -19.11 5.68 -5.29
C LEU A 71 -20.43 6.26 -4.73
N GLY A 72 -20.39 7.48 -4.17
CA GLY A 72 -21.57 8.18 -3.67
C GLY A 72 -22.59 8.54 -4.75
N LEU A 73 -22.14 8.94 -5.95
CA LEU A 73 -23.00 9.21 -7.10
C LEU A 73 -23.69 7.94 -7.60
N ILE A 74 -22.96 6.82 -7.67
CA ILE A 74 -23.53 5.51 -8.04
C ILE A 74 -24.58 5.08 -7.02
N HIS A 75 -24.35 5.29 -5.73
CA HIS A 75 -25.34 5.01 -4.70
C HIS A 75 -26.58 5.92 -4.82
N LYS A 76 -26.38 7.22 -5.04
CA LYS A 76 -27.46 8.22 -5.13
C LYS A 76 -28.33 8.06 -6.38
N TYR A 77 -27.73 7.78 -7.53
CA TYR A 77 -28.41 7.76 -8.83
C TYR A 77 -28.60 6.36 -9.43
N GLY A 78 -27.92 5.34 -8.90
CA GLY A 78 -28.10 3.96 -9.33
C GLY A 78 -29.43 3.44 -8.83
N SER A 79 -30.44 3.37 -9.71
CA SER A 79 -31.80 2.97 -9.34
C SER A 79 -31.85 1.60 -8.65
N ALA A 80 -31.01 0.64 -9.07
CA ALA A 80 -30.90 -0.67 -8.43
C ALA A 80 -30.38 -0.60 -6.99
N ILE A 81 -29.49 0.34 -6.67
CA ILE A 81 -28.91 0.45 -5.32
C ILE A 81 -29.82 1.28 -4.42
N HIS A 82 -30.31 2.40 -4.96
CA HIS A 82 -31.18 3.33 -4.26
C HIS A 82 -32.55 2.70 -3.92
N ASN A 83 -33.18 2.00 -4.87
CA ASN A 83 -34.51 1.42 -4.66
C ASN A 83 -34.49 0.21 -3.70
N HIS A 84 -33.34 -0.45 -3.54
CA HIS A 84 -33.19 -1.61 -2.67
C HIS A 84 -32.57 -1.28 -1.30
N ASN A 85 -32.26 0.00 -1.01
CA ASN A 85 -31.59 0.46 0.23
C ASN A 85 -30.37 -0.39 0.60
N LEU A 86 -29.54 -0.78 -0.38
CA LEU A 86 -28.37 -1.59 -0.10
C LEU A 86 -27.37 -0.79 0.76
N PRO A 87 -26.91 -1.33 1.91
CA PRO A 87 -25.96 -0.65 2.79
C PRO A 87 -24.65 -0.43 2.04
N PHE A 88 -24.32 0.83 1.79
CA PHE A 88 -23.12 1.15 1.02
C PHE A 88 -21.88 1.03 1.91
N ALA A 89 -20.89 0.23 1.50
CA ALA A 89 -19.69 -0.09 2.28
C ALA A 89 -18.68 1.09 2.34
N ILE A 90 -19.11 2.26 2.81
CA ILE A 90 -18.31 3.50 2.85
C ILE A 90 -17.10 3.35 3.77
N ALA A 91 -17.28 2.74 4.95
CA ALA A 91 -16.20 2.65 5.94
C ALA A 91 -14.99 1.82 5.43
N PRO A 92 -15.17 0.60 4.87
CA PRO A 92 -14.07 -0.11 4.23
C PRO A 92 -13.49 0.65 3.03
N ALA A 93 -14.33 1.26 2.19
CA ALA A 93 -13.88 1.99 1.01
C ALA A 93 -12.96 3.17 1.34
N GLY A 94 -13.25 3.91 2.42
CA GLY A 94 -12.41 5.00 2.90
C GLY A 94 -11.00 4.55 3.29
N ALA A 95 -10.88 3.43 4.01
CA ALA A 95 -9.59 2.86 4.37
C ALA A 95 -8.85 2.27 3.15
N SER A 96 -9.57 1.65 2.20
CA SER A 96 -9.00 1.22 0.92
C SER A 96 -8.49 2.40 0.10
N ALA A 97 -9.17 3.56 0.15
CA ALA A 97 -8.72 4.79 -0.52
C ALA A 97 -7.34 5.23 -0.03
N VAL A 98 -7.07 5.15 1.27
CA VAL A 98 -5.76 5.49 1.83
C VAL A 98 -4.69 4.56 1.25
N LEU A 99 -4.92 3.25 1.26
CA LEU A 99 -3.94 2.29 0.73
C LEU A 99 -3.72 2.46 -0.77
N ILE A 100 -4.79 2.54 -1.56
CA ILE A 100 -4.71 2.59 -3.01
C ILE A 100 -4.16 3.94 -3.47
N PHE A 101 -4.64 5.06 -2.93
CA PHE A 101 -4.32 6.38 -3.47
C PHE A 101 -3.15 7.08 -2.79
N ALA A 102 -2.88 6.82 -1.50
CA ALA A 102 -1.73 7.44 -0.81
C ALA A 102 -0.47 6.57 -0.85
N VAL A 103 -0.62 5.24 -0.82
CA VAL A 103 0.50 4.29 -0.80
C VAL A 103 0.35 3.15 -1.84
N PRO A 104 0.20 3.48 -3.14
CA PRO A 104 -0.08 2.50 -4.20
C PRO A 104 0.99 1.42 -4.39
N ALA A 105 2.22 1.68 -3.92
CA ALA A 105 3.32 0.71 -3.95
C ALA A 105 3.19 -0.37 -2.86
N SER A 106 2.29 -0.20 -1.89
CA SER A 106 2.09 -1.16 -0.81
C SER A 106 1.60 -2.51 -1.36
N PRO A 107 2.20 -3.64 -0.94
CA PRO A 107 1.69 -4.98 -1.26
C PRO A 107 0.20 -5.14 -0.88
N LEU A 108 -0.25 -4.47 0.18
CA LEU A 108 -1.63 -4.53 0.68
C LEU A 108 -2.63 -3.76 -0.18
N ALA A 109 -2.13 -2.85 -1.03
CA ALA A 109 -2.94 -2.05 -1.94
C ALA A 109 -3.11 -2.72 -3.31
N GLN A 110 -2.44 -3.84 -3.60
CA GLN A 110 -2.44 -4.43 -4.94
C GLN A 110 -3.82 -4.99 -5.32
N PRO A 111 -4.21 -4.97 -6.62
CA PRO A 111 -5.56 -5.33 -7.07
C PRO A 111 -6.07 -6.66 -6.56
N ARG A 112 -5.24 -7.72 -6.60
CA ARG A 112 -5.60 -9.04 -6.05
C ARG A 112 -5.97 -8.96 -4.58
N ASN A 113 -5.17 -8.26 -3.78
CA ASN A 113 -5.38 -8.17 -2.34
C ASN A 113 -6.65 -7.36 -2.04
N VAL A 114 -6.86 -6.25 -2.72
CA VAL A 114 -8.10 -5.45 -2.59
C VAL A 114 -9.33 -6.29 -2.92
N ILE A 115 -9.37 -6.89 -4.11
CA ILE A 115 -10.56 -7.61 -4.60
C ILE A 115 -10.78 -8.90 -3.80
N VAL A 116 -9.78 -9.78 -3.74
CA VAL A 116 -9.92 -11.08 -3.07
C VAL A 116 -10.10 -10.90 -1.56
N GLY A 117 -9.38 -9.96 -0.94
CA GLY A 117 -9.52 -9.67 0.49
C GLY A 117 -10.94 -9.23 0.84
N HIS A 118 -11.51 -8.29 0.10
CA HIS A 118 -12.90 -7.86 0.31
C HIS A 118 -13.92 -8.99 0.07
N ILE A 119 -13.72 -9.83 -0.95
CA ILE A 119 -14.62 -10.96 -1.22
C ILE A 119 -14.57 -12.02 -0.12
N ILE A 120 -13.38 -12.42 0.32
CA ILE A 120 -13.21 -13.36 1.45
C ILE A 120 -13.90 -12.80 2.68
N ALA A 121 -13.61 -11.54 3.01
CA ALA A 121 -14.21 -10.88 4.16
C ALA A 121 -15.73 -10.82 4.09
N ALA A 122 -16.30 -10.45 2.94
CA ALA A 122 -17.74 -10.39 2.76
C ALA A 122 -18.40 -11.76 2.88
N LEU A 123 -17.82 -12.80 2.27
CA LEU A 123 -18.31 -14.17 2.39
C LEU A 123 -18.31 -14.62 3.85
N VAL A 124 -17.18 -14.47 4.54
CA VAL A 124 -17.05 -14.85 5.96
C VAL A 124 -18.01 -14.07 6.84
N GLY A 125 -18.18 -12.76 6.59
CA GLY A 125 -19.16 -11.92 7.28
C GLY A 125 -20.57 -12.44 7.11
N THR A 126 -21.00 -12.74 5.87
CA THR A 126 -22.31 -13.31 5.59
C THR A 126 -22.50 -14.69 6.23
N PHE A 127 -21.48 -15.54 6.21
CA PHE A 127 -21.52 -16.84 6.90
C PHE A 127 -21.65 -16.69 8.41
N ALA A 128 -20.86 -15.82 9.03
CA ALA A 128 -20.94 -15.54 10.46
C ALA A 128 -22.31 -15.00 10.83
N HIS A 129 -22.84 -14.05 10.07
CA HIS A 129 -24.20 -13.56 10.26
C HIS A 129 -25.24 -14.69 10.19
N ALA A 130 -25.18 -15.54 9.17
CA ALA A 130 -26.09 -16.68 9.02
C ALA A 130 -26.05 -17.66 10.21
N LEU A 131 -24.86 -17.89 10.79
CA LEU A 131 -24.69 -18.74 11.98
C LEU A 131 -25.35 -18.13 13.23
N PHE A 132 -25.39 -16.80 13.33
CA PHE A 132 -25.91 -16.07 14.49
C PHE A 132 -27.36 -15.58 14.34
N LEU A 133 -28.03 -15.85 13.22
CA LEU A 133 -29.42 -15.42 12.97
C LEU A 133 -30.42 -15.87 14.05
N HIS A 134 -30.23 -17.07 14.59
CA HIS A 134 -31.13 -17.67 15.59
C HIS A 134 -30.56 -17.61 17.03
N VAL A 135 -29.45 -16.89 17.22
CA VAL A 135 -28.81 -16.71 18.53
C VAL A 135 -29.44 -15.50 19.22
N GLU A 136 -29.48 -15.53 20.56
CA GLU A 136 -29.93 -14.40 21.36
C GLU A 136 -29.21 -13.08 20.99
N ASP A 137 -29.96 -11.99 20.95
CA ASP A 137 -29.46 -10.66 20.58
C ASP A 137 -28.27 -10.20 21.45
N SER A 138 -28.25 -10.65 22.71
CA SER A 138 -27.16 -10.41 23.67
C SER A 138 -25.79 -10.93 23.20
N LEU A 139 -25.76 -11.91 22.31
CA LEU A 139 -24.55 -12.56 21.80
C LEU A 139 -24.23 -12.20 20.34
N ARG A 140 -25.06 -11.42 19.64
CA ARG A 140 -24.86 -11.07 18.23
C ARG A 140 -23.55 -10.32 17.95
N TRP A 141 -23.02 -9.59 18.93
CA TRP A 141 -21.71 -8.91 18.81
C TRP A 141 -20.56 -9.89 18.53
N LEU A 142 -20.71 -11.15 18.95
CA LEU A 142 -19.72 -12.20 18.72
C LEU A 142 -19.62 -12.59 17.24
N SER A 143 -20.70 -12.42 16.46
CA SER A 143 -20.70 -12.64 15.01
C SER A 143 -19.67 -11.77 14.29
N GLY A 144 -19.64 -10.46 14.60
CA GLY A 144 -18.66 -9.53 14.03
C GLY A 144 -17.22 -9.90 14.41
N ALA A 145 -17.00 -10.28 15.68
CA ALA A 145 -15.68 -10.71 16.16
C ALA A 145 -15.21 -12.00 15.46
N LEU A 146 -16.09 -12.99 15.32
CA LEU A 146 -15.82 -14.23 14.59
C LEU A 146 -15.52 -13.95 13.12
N ALA A 147 -16.34 -13.12 12.48
CA ALA A 147 -16.20 -12.78 11.07
C ALA A 147 -14.82 -12.17 10.77
N VAL A 148 -14.40 -11.18 11.56
CA VAL A 148 -13.09 -10.53 11.38
C VAL A 148 -11.96 -11.51 11.60
N SER A 149 -12.01 -12.30 12.67
CA SER A 149 -10.95 -13.24 13.04
C SER A 149 -10.75 -14.31 11.95
N VAL A 150 -11.84 -14.91 11.48
CA VAL A 150 -11.81 -15.92 10.40
C VAL A 150 -11.36 -15.28 9.08
N ALA A 151 -11.84 -14.08 8.75
CA ALA A 151 -11.43 -13.39 7.52
C ALA A 151 -9.93 -13.07 7.51
N ILE A 152 -9.36 -12.64 8.64
CA ILE A 152 -7.91 -12.42 8.78
C ILE A 152 -7.15 -13.73 8.55
N GLY A 153 -7.60 -14.84 9.16
CA GLY A 153 -7.00 -16.16 8.96
C GLY A 153 -7.02 -16.59 7.49
N LEU A 154 -8.17 -16.49 6.81
CA LEU A 154 -8.32 -16.87 5.40
C LEU A 154 -7.55 -15.96 4.44
N MET A 155 -7.49 -14.65 4.71
CA MET A 155 -6.62 -13.73 3.96
C MET A 155 -5.14 -14.07 4.14
N GLY A 156 -4.76 -14.58 5.31
CA GLY A 156 -3.41 -15.09 5.56
C GLY A 156 -3.11 -16.35 4.77
N LEU A 157 -4.01 -17.33 4.79
CA LEU A 157 -3.86 -18.57 4.03
C LEU A 157 -3.82 -18.35 2.51
N THR A 158 -4.53 -17.35 2.01
CA THR A 158 -4.55 -16.99 0.58
C THR A 158 -3.54 -15.91 0.22
N ASN A 159 -2.74 -15.42 1.18
CA ASN A 159 -1.78 -14.34 1.04
C ASN A 159 -2.37 -13.12 0.30
N CYS A 160 -3.59 -12.71 0.67
CA CYS A 160 -4.31 -11.60 0.05
C CYS A 160 -4.71 -10.53 1.06
N TYR A 161 -3.83 -10.25 2.03
CA TYR A 161 -4.09 -9.27 3.08
C TYR A 161 -4.50 -7.90 2.51
N HIS A 162 -5.71 -7.48 2.88
CA HIS A 162 -6.20 -6.13 2.68
C HIS A 162 -6.89 -5.69 3.98
N PRO A 163 -6.18 -4.99 4.89
CA PRO A 163 -6.73 -4.63 6.20
C PRO A 163 -8.11 -3.95 6.18
N PRO A 164 -8.46 -3.08 5.20
CA PRO A 164 -9.81 -2.53 5.07
C PRO A 164 -10.91 -3.60 4.93
N ALA A 165 -10.59 -4.78 4.39
CA ALA A 165 -11.53 -5.88 4.29
C ALA A 165 -11.94 -6.43 5.67
N GLY A 166 -11.14 -6.25 6.73
CA GLY A 166 -11.57 -6.58 8.08
C GLY A 166 -12.86 -5.85 8.47
N ALA A 167 -12.98 -4.56 8.12
CA ALA A 167 -14.21 -3.80 8.33
C ALA A 167 -15.37 -4.33 7.47
N THR A 168 -15.10 -4.84 6.25
CA THR A 168 -16.12 -5.53 5.42
C THR A 168 -16.65 -6.78 6.11
N ALA A 169 -15.77 -7.61 6.68
CA ALA A 169 -16.17 -8.80 7.43
C ALA A 169 -17.00 -8.45 8.67
N PHE A 170 -16.55 -7.45 9.44
CA PHE A 170 -17.28 -6.96 10.61
C PHE A 170 -18.68 -6.49 10.22
N ILE A 171 -18.79 -5.70 9.14
CA ILE A 171 -20.08 -5.18 8.67
C ILE A 171 -21.01 -6.31 8.29
N GLY A 172 -20.53 -7.26 7.48
CA GLY A 172 -21.31 -8.42 7.06
C GLY A 172 -21.77 -9.29 8.23
N GLY A 173 -20.95 -9.42 9.28
CA GLY A 173 -21.27 -10.23 10.47
C GLY A 173 -22.17 -9.55 11.50
N TYR A 174 -22.00 -8.24 11.73
CA TYR A 174 -22.62 -7.52 12.85
C TYR A 174 -23.83 -6.66 12.47
N PHE A 175 -23.78 -5.92 11.36
CA PHE A 175 -24.84 -4.96 11.03
C PHE A 175 -26.00 -5.67 10.32
N GLY A 176 -26.85 -6.33 11.13
CA GLY A 176 -27.94 -7.22 10.70
C GLY A 176 -28.98 -6.62 9.73
N PRO A 177 -29.72 -5.54 10.05
CA PRO A 177 -30.94 -5.21 9.30
C PRO A 177 -30.73 -4.86 7.82
N ASP A 178 -29.65 -4.14 7.52
CA ASP A 178 -29.35 -3.75 6.14
C ASP A 178 -28.68 -4.91 5.37
N ILE A 179 -27.91 -5.76 6.05
CA ILE A 179 -27.24 -6.91 5.45
C ILE A 179 -28.20 -8.09 5.27
N GLU A 180 -29.18 -8.29 6.16
CA GLU A 180 -30.24 -9.30 6.07
C GLU A 180 -31.02 -9.17 4.75
N ARG A 181 -31.27 -7.93 4.30
CA ARG A 181 -31.94 -7.66 3.02
C ARG A 181 -31.13 -8.08 1.80
N VAL A 182 -29.80 -8.00 1.90
CA VAL A 182 -28.89 -8.37 0.81
C VAL A 182 -28.55 -9.86 0.86
N GLY A 183 -28.42 -10.40 2.07
CA GLY A 183 -28.07 -11.79 2.36
C GLY A 183 -26.81 -12.23 1.61
N TRP A 184 -26.94 -13.36 0.93
CA TRP A 184 -25.87 -13.98 0.13
C TRP A 184 -25.38 -13.14 -1.05
N TRP A 185 -26.12 -12.09 -1.43
CA TRP A 185 -25.66 -11.17 -2.47
C TRP A 185 -24.61 -10.19 -1.97
N TYR A 186 -24.39 -10.05 -0.66
CA TYR A 186 -23.48 -9.04 -0.08
C TYR A 186 -22.07 -9.00 -0.71
N PRO A 187 -21.39 -10.14 -0.96
CA PRO A 187 -20.08 -10.14 -1.62
C PRO A 187 -20.12 -9.59 -3.05
N LEU A 188 -21.19 -9.84 -3.79
CA LEU A 188 -21.35 -9.38 -5.17
C LEU A 188 -21.94 -7.97 -5.25
N PHE A 189 -22.83 -7.61 -4.33
CA PHE A 189 -23.51 -6.33 -4.26
C PHE A 189 -23.64 -5.94 -2.78
N PRO A 190 -22.92 -4.91 -2.29
CA PRO A 190 -22.15 -3.91 -3.03
C PRO A 190 -20.63 -4.17 -3.09
N VAL A 191 -20.11 -5.20 -2.40
CA VAL A 191 -18.68 -5.27 -2.08
C VAL A 191 -17.79 -5.36 -3.32
N LEU A 192 -18.09 -6.25 -4.25
CA LEU A 192 -17.32 -6.40 -5.49
C LEU A 192 -17.29 -5.10 -6.33
N PRO A 193 -18.42 -4.45 -6.67
CA PRO A 193 -18.44 -3.16 -7.36
C PRO A 193 -17.57 -2.10 -6.69
N VAL A 194 -17.65 -1.98 -5.36
CA VAL A 194 -16.83 -1.03 -4.61
C VAL A 194 -15.34 -1.32 -4.82
N ALA A 195 -14.91 -2.57 -4.63
CA ALA A 195 -13.51 -2.96 -4.83
C ALA A 195 -13.04 -2.70 -6.28
N LEU A 196 -13.86 -3.04 -7.27
CA LEU A 196 -13.54 -2.84 -8.69
C LEU A 196 -13.45 -1.37 -9.07
N ILE A 197 -14.35 -0.52 -8.57
CA ILE A 197 -14.33 0.93 -8.83
C ILE A 197 -13.06 1.54 -8.22
N MET A 198 -12.74 1.18 -6.97
CA MET A 198 -11.54 1.69 -6.29
C MET A 198 -10.26 1.29 -7.03
N VAL A 199 -10.15 0.03 -7.45
CA VAL A 199 -9.02 -0.45 -8.26
C VAL A 199 -8.99 0.25 -9.62
N GLY A 200 -10.13 0.37 -10.30
CA GLY A 200 -10.24 1.02 -11.60
C GLY A 200 -9.80 2.49 -11.57
N ILE A 201 -10.26 3.24 -10.58
CA ILE A 201 -9.84 4.64 -10.40
C ILE A 201 -8.35 4.72 -10.04
N GLY A 202 -7.84 3.79 -9.24
CA GLY A 202 -6.41 3.67 -8.95
C GLY A 202 -5.58 3.42 -10.22
N LEU A 203 -6.03 2.51 -11.09
CA LEU A 203 -5.38 2.26 -12.39
C LEU A 203 -5.37 3.50 -13.27
N ILE A 204 -6.43 4.31 -13.24
CA ILE A 204 -6.52 5.49 -14.09
C ILE A 204 -5.65 6.63 -13.54
N LEU A 205 -5.89 7.02 -12.28
CA LEU A 205 -5.33 8.24 -11.72
C LEU A 205 -3.94 8.02 -11.11
N ASN A 206 -3.70 6.95 -10.36
CA ASN A 206 -2.37 6.75 -9.77
C ASN A 206 -1.29 6.59 -10.85
N ASN A 207 -1.61 6.00 -12.00
CA ASN A 207 -0.66 5.84 -13.11
C ASN A 207 -0.23 7.16 -13.77
N MET A 208 -0.90 8.27 -13.47
CA MET A 208 -0.47 9.60 -13.92
C MET A 208 0.80 10.07 -13.21
N CYS A 209 0.95 9.76 -11.92
CA CYS A 209 2.04 10.28 -11.08
C CYS A 209 2.90 9.17 -10.44
N ARG A 210 2.44 7.92 -10.49
CA ARG A 210 3.06 6.71 -9.91
C ARG A 210 2.87 5.54 -10.88
N VAL A 211 3.25 4.35 -10.43
CA VAL A 211 2.96 3.08 -11.10
C VAL A 211 2.06 2.26 -10.18
N TYR A 212 0.90 1.86 -10.68
CA TYR A 212 -0.08 1.02 -10.01
C TYR A 212 -0.79 0.12 -11.04
N PRO A 213 -0.77 -1.20 -10.89
CA PRO A 213 -0.21 -1.92 -9.76
C PRO A 213 1.32 -2.04 -9.82
N VAL A 214 1.92 -2.52 -8.73
CA VAL A 214 3.29 -3.06 -8.78
C VAL A 214 3.25 -4.45 -9.44
N TYR A 215 2.27 -5.26 -9.05
CA TYR A 215 1.99 -6.57 -9.61
C TYR A 215 0.49 -6.89 -9.51
N TRP A 216 0.01 -7.75 -10.40
CA TRP A 216 -1.39 -8.16 -10.41
C TRP A 216 -1.66 -9.35 -9.47
N PHE A 217 -0.82 -10.38 -9.51
CA PHE A 217 -1.06 -11.63 -8.79
C PHE A 217 0.06 -12.02 -7.84
N THR A 218 1.31 -11.96 -8.30
CA THR A 218 2.48 -12.42 -7.57
C THR A 218 3.49 -11.29 -7.38
N PRO A 219 3.98 -11.04 -6.14
CA PRO A 219 5.06 -10.10 -5.94
C PRO A 219 6.34 -10.63 -6.60
N VAL A 220 6.89 -9.86 -7.52
CA VAL A 220 8.25 -10.08 -8.06
C VAL A 220 9.18 -9.15 -7.29
N HIS A 221 10.35 -9.64 -6.88
CA HIS A 221 11.39 -8.79 -6.28
C HIS A 221 11.82 -7.73 -7.30
N VAL A 222 11.30 -6.51 -7.16
CA VAL A 222 11.67 -5.41 -8.04
C VAL A 222 13.02 -4.86 -7.57
N ARG A 223 14.09 -5.20 -8.29
CA ARG A 223 15.46 -4.72 -8.04
C ARG A 223 15.47 -3.19 -8.04
N ARG A 224 15.95 -2.56 -6.96
CA ARG A 224 16.02 -1.10 -6.87
C ARG A 224 17.27 -0.59 -7.60
N PRO A 225 17.27 0.66 -8.11
CA PRO A 225 18.43 1.23 -8.80
C PRO A 225 19.72 1.28 -7.96
N HIS A 226 19.61 1.25 -6.62
CA HIS A 226 20.77 1.21 -5.73
C HIS A 226 21.50 -0.15 -5.75
N ASP A 227 20.76 -1.24 -5.99
CA ASP A 227 21.30 -2.60 -5.99
C ASP A 227 22.23 -2.84 -7.20
N SER A 228 22.11 -2.03 -8.26
CA SER A 228 23.01 -2.05 -9.43
C SER A 228 24.36 -1.38 -9.17
N ILE A 229 24.40 -0.36 -8.30
CA ILE A 229 25.64 0.34 -7.95
C ILE A 229 26.50 -0.56 -7.05
N GLU A 230 25.89 -1.23 -6.08
CA GLU A 230 26.58 -2.21 -5.23
C GLU A 230 27.00 -3.48 -5.99
N ALA A 231 26.21 -3.94 -6.96
CA ALA A 231 26.56 -5.10 -7.77
C ALA A 231 27.71 -4.81 -8.74
N GLY A 232 27.82 -3.57 -9.26
CA GLY A 232 28.94 -3.14 -10.08
C GLY A 232 30.22 -2.92 -9.28
N ALA A 233 30.11 -2.41 -8.05
CA ALA A 233 31.25 -2.24 -7.15
C ALA A 233 31.84 -3.58 -6.68
N LYS A 234 31.00 -4.61 -6.47
CA LYS A 234 31.48 -5.94 -6.04
C LYS A 234 32.20 -6.74 -7.14
N THR A 235 32.02 -6.38 -8.41
CA THR A 235 32.66 -7.11 -9.53
C THR A 235 34.09 -6.67 -9.84
N GLU A 236 34.56 -5.54 -9.28
CA GLU A 236 35.92 -5.04 -9.55
C GLU A 236 36.99 -5.56 -8.57
N ASP A 237 36.62 -6.18 -7.45
CA ASP A 237 37.55 -6.53 -6.37
C ASP A 237 38.01 -8.02 -6.32
N VAL A 238 37.74 -8.84 -7.35
CA VAL A 238 38.10 -10.27 -7.34
C VAL A 238 39.02 -10.65 -8.51
N GLU A 239 40.27 -10.22 -8.44
CA GLU A 239 41.39 -10.90 -9.10
C GLU A 239 42.62 -10.93 -8.16
N THR A 240 42.98 -12.12 -7.65
CA THR A 240 44.36 -12.69 -7.59
C THR A 240 44.48 -13.95 -6.70
N GLY A 241 44.84 -15.08 -7.34
CA GLY A 241 45.89 -16.03 -6.89
C GLY A 241 45.59 -17.11 -5.81
N PRO A 242 46.28 -18.28 -5.81
CA PRO A 242 45.66 -19.56 -5.43
C PRO A 242 46.36 -20.37 -4.30
N GLU A 243 45.68 -21.46 -3.90
CA GLU A 243 46.13 -22.71 -3.22
C GLU A 243 46.50 -22.71 -1.71
N SER A 244 45.76 -23.49 -0.89
CA SER A 244 46.21 -24.81 -0.37
C SER A 244 45.49 -25.30 0.91
N ASN A 245 45.22 -26.61 0.90
CA ASN A 245 45.21 -27.60 1.99
C ASN A 245 43.97 -27.85 2.90
N ALA A 246 43.56 -29.13 2.83
CA ALA A 246 42.37 -29.78 3.36
C ALA A 246 42.53 -30.32 4.81
N SER A 247 42.90 -29.49 5.78
CA SER A 247 43.03 -29.95 7.18
C SER A 247 42.22 -29.19 8.24
N ASN A 248 41.33 -28.26 7.86
CA ASN A 248 40.62 -27.39 8.81
C ASN A 248 39.09 -27.61 8.93
N ALA A 249 38.53 -28.67 8.33
CA ALA A 249 37.08 -28.79 8.19
C ALA A 249 36.30 -29.00 9.51
N GLU A 250 36.90 -29.52 10.57
CA GLU A 250 36.17 -29.77 11.84
C GLU A 250 36.24 -28.62 12.86
N ASN A 251 37.25 -27.73 12.78
CA ASN A 251 37.31 -26.54 13.63
C ASN A 251 36.68 -25.30 12.97
N ALA A 252 36.50 -25.27 11.65
CA ALA A 252 35.91 -24.14 10.94
C ALA A 252 34.40 -23.99 11.20
N VAL A 253 33.65 -25.09 11.38
CA VAL A 253 32.18 -25.05 11.50
C VAL A 253 31.70 -24.39 12.80
N ASN A 254 32.46 -24.54 13.90
CA ASN A 254 32.13 -23.91 15.18
C ASN A 254 32.59 -22.45 15.26
N ASP A 255 33.60 -22.06 14.48
CA ASP A 255 34.13 -20.69 14.45
C ASP A 255 33.38 -19.81 13.43
N GLU A 256 32.87 -20.39 12.33
CA GLU A 256 32.03 -19.70 11.34
C GLU A 256 30.64 -19.35 11.90
N THR A 257 29.99 -20.26 12.63
CA THR A 257 28.69 -19.98 13.25
C THR A 257 28.79 -18.97 14.40
N GLY A 258 29.91 -18.95 15.12
CA GLY A 258 30.23 -17.91 16.09
C GLY A 258 30.47 -16.55 15.44
N ASN A 259 31.27 -16.51 14.37
CA ASN A 259 31.57 -15.28 13.64
C ASN A 259 30.36 -14.71 12.89
N GLU A 260 29.49 -15.53 12.30
CA GLU A 260 28.28 -15.04 11.62
C GLU A 260 27.30 -14.43 12.63
N MET A 261 27.10 -15.08 13.78
CA MET A 261 26.21 -14.55 14.82
C MET A 261 26.80 -13.28 15.46
N GLU A 262 28.12 -13.19 15.64
CA GLU A 262 28.79 -11.96 16.10
C GLU A 262 28.71 -10.85 15.06
N ALA A 263 28.86 -11.14 13.77
CA ALA A 263 28.73 -10.17 12.69
C ALA A 263 27.29 -9.66 12.55
N GLU A 264 26.30 -10.53 12.67
CA GLU A 264 24.88 -10.17 12.64
C GLU A 264 24.52 -9.31 13.86
N MET A 265 25.02 -9.68 15.06
CA MET A 265 24.83 -8.90 16.28
C MET A 265 25.57 -7.56 16.24
N ALA A 266 26.76 -7.49 15.63
CA ALA A 266 27.49 -6.24 15.43
C ALA A 266 26.73 -5.31 14.48
N TRP A 267 26.17 -5.84 13.39
CA TRP A 267 25.33 -5.10 12.46
C TRP A 267 24.05 -4.59 13.13
N LEU A 268 23.35 -5.44 13.90
CA LEU A 268 22.15 -5.05 14.64
C LEU A 268 22.46 -3.93 15.63
N ARG A 269 23.55 -4.03 16.40
CA ARG A 269 23.99 -2.97 17.33
C ARG A 269 24.39 -1.68 16.61
N ALA A 270 24.96 -1.76 15.41
CA ALA A 270 25.27 -0.58 14.61
C ALA A 270 23.98 0.08 14.09
N ARG A 271 23.01 -0.72 13.63
CA ARG A 271 21.71 -0.25 13.14
C ARG A 271 20.87 0.38 14.25
N VAL A 272 20.85 -0.21 15.44
CA VAL A 272 20.19 0.36 16.62
C VAL A 272 20.83 1.69 17.00
N ARG A 273 22.17 1.79 17.00
CA ARG A 273 22.87 3.05 17.27
C ARG A 273 22.63 4.14 16.21
N GLU A 274 22.43 3.75 14.96
CA GLU A 274 22.03 4.67 13.90
C GLU A 274 20.62 5.21 14.15
N LEU A 275 19.66 4.32 14.45
CA LEU A 275 18.29 4.71 14.79
C LEU A 275 18.23 5.57 16.07
N GLU A 276 19.07 5.27 17.07
CA GLU A 276 19.23 6.11 18.26
C GLU A 276 19.81 7.48 17.90
N ARG A 277 20.79 7.57 17.00
CA ARG A 277 21.30 8.86 16.51
C ARG A 277 20.24 9.63 15.72
N GLU A 278 19.50 8.99 14.83
CA GLU A 278 18.40 9.62 14.09
C GLU A 278 17.30 10.12 15.04
N THR A 279 16.90 9.32 16.03
CA THR A 279 15.91 9.73 17.04
C THR A 279 16.42 10.81 17.97
N HIS A 280 17.72 10.83 18.32
CA HIS A 280 18.33 11.88 19.13
C HIS A 280 18.47 13.19 18.34
N VAL A 281 18.78 13.13 17.05
CA VAL A 281 18.77 14.27 16.12
C VAL A 281 17.36 14.83 15.97
N LEU A 282 16.35 13.96 15.79
CA LEU A 282 14.94 14.37 15.74
C LEU A 282 14.46 15.00 17.05
N ARG A 283 14.92 14.50 18.20
CA ARG A 283 14.62 15.08 19.52
C ARG A 283 15.34 16.41 19.74
N HIS A 284 16.53 16.60 19.16
CA HIS A 284 17.27 17.87 19.20
C HIS A 284 16.62 18.92 18.30
N ASP A 285 16.22 18.55 17.08
CA ASP A 285 15.52 19.44 16.15
C ASP A 285 14.16 19.88 16.67
N HIS A 286 13.43 18.99 17.37
CA HIS A 286 12.17 19.38 18.02
C HIS A 286 12.38 20.35 19.20
N ARG A 287 13.49 20.22 19.93
CA ARG A 287 13.87 21.18 20.99
C ARG A 287 14.30 22.52 20.41
N ILE A 288 15.09 22.54 19.34
CA ILE A 288 15.50 23.77 18.67
C ILE A 288 14.30 24.47 18.02
N SER A 289 13.35 23.73 17.44
CA SER A 289 12.14 24.35 16.89
C SER A 289 11.27 24.97 18.00
N GLN A 290 11.14 24.30 19.17
CA GLN A 290 10.40 24.86 20.31
C GLN A 290 11.08 26.09 20.92
N ILE A 291 12.42 26.10 21.00
CA ILE A 291 13.19 27.27 21.45
C ILE A 291 13.05 28.43 20.45
N ARG A 292 13.06 28.15 19.14
CA ARG A 292 12.91 29.16 18.08
C ARG A 292 11.50 29.75 18.01
N THR A 293 10.48 29.00 18.42
CA THR A 293 9.10 29.53 18.56
C THR A 293 8.87 30.28 19.87
N ALA A 294 9.72 30.10 20.89
CA ALA A 294 9.61 30.77 22.18
C ALA A 294 10.34 32.13 22.24
N ILE A 295 11.17 32.45 21.25
CA ILE A 295 11.88 33.74 21.15
C ILE A 295 11.49 34.41 19.82
N PRO A 296 10.46 35.27 19.79
CA PRO A 296 10.19 36.12 18.64
C PRO A 296 11.12 37.35 18.69
N ASP A 297 11.83 37.57 17.59
CA ASP A 297 12.50 38.81 17.16
C ASP A 297 13.38 39.57 18.16
N ILE A 298 14.70 39.42 17.99
CA ILE A 298 15.63 40.54 18.23
C ILE A 298 16.25 40.88 16.88
N ALA A 299 15.79 42.01 16.33
CA ALA A 299 16.51 42.80 15.34
C ALA A 299 17.72 43.49 15.99
#